data_AF-A0A1G0RCP7-F1
#
_entry.id   AF-A0A1G0RCP7-F1
#
_cell.length_a   1.000
_cell.length_b   1.000
_cell.length_c   1.000
_cell.angle_alpha   90.00
_cell.angle_beta   90.00
_cell.angle_gamma   90.00
#
_symmetry.space_group_name_H-M   'P 1'
#
loop_
_entity.id
_entity.type
_entity.pdbx_description
1 polymer ?
#
loop_
_entity_poly.entity_id
_entity_poly.type
_entity_poly.pdbx_seq_one_letter_code
_entity_poly.pdbx_strand_id
1 'polypeptide(L)'
;MSNSNCEGDITENVKQLAEAVSTQTKVANKTWLTTMIVALLILFPPINKDNPQDNVTLLFNIATVNATIFYPVVFAVLSVLIVAFSSAHAQAVRAQKLAHKSLNKINTSALFGIHPKDYFDMAQSASVNRVAPLAQLVRGKFQFRDNSNSCPKWLILLTSIYYLFLKIIAAVVFLLLPAFAYWKAYQAAIDTQNVPNWSIIFLAIIGFSSLIVVAISDFQYVINTFGVLLGTLKNNSESKFTS
;
A
#
# COMPACT_ATOMS: atom_id res chain seq x y z
N MET A 1 -26.16 30.43 -21.26
CA MET A 1 -26.04 30.31 -19.78
C MET A 1 -26.49 28.92 -19.29
N SER A 2 -25.95 27.82 -19.83
CA SER A 2 -26.39 26.45 -19.47
C SER A 2 -25.25 25.48 -19.13
N ASN A 3 -24.00 25.95 -18.99
CA ASN A 3 -22.85 25.08 -18.72
C ASN A 3 -22.51 24.95 -17.22
N SER A 4 -22.99 25.85 -16.35
CA SER A 4 -22.66 25.84 -14.91
C SER A 4 -23.26 24.65 -14.16
N ASN A 5 -24.41 24.14 -14.59
CA ASN A 5 -25.08 23.02 -13.91
C ASN A 5 -24.45 21.66 -14.24
N CYS A 6 -23.90 21.47 -15.45
CA CYS A 6 -23.20 20.24 -15.83
C CYS A 6 -21.81 20.13 -15.20
N GLU A 7 -21.10 21.25 -15.02
CA GLU A 7 -19.76 21.24 -14.39
C GLU A 7 -19.84 20.93 -12.90
N GLY A 8 -20.85 21.46 -12.19
CA GLY A 8 -21.10 21.14 -10.78
C GLY A 8 -21.31 19.64 -10.55
N ASP A 9 -22.15 19.02 -11.38
CA ASP A 9 -22.49 17.59 -11.28
C ASP A 9 -21.25 16.68 -11.48
N ILE A 10 -20.38 17.00 -12.45
CA ILE A 10 -19.15 16.22 -12.67
C ILE A 10 -18.20 16.32 -11.47
N THR A 11 -17.99 17.51 -10.90
CA THR A 11 -17.11 17.66 -9.73
C THR A 11 -17.62 16.92 -8.50
N GLU A 12 -18.93 16.92 -8.30
CA GLU A 12 -19.58 16.21 -7.19
C GLU A 12 -19.43 14.69 -7.37
N ASN A 13 -19.66 14.18 -8.57
CA ASN A 13 -19.47 12.76 -8.90
C ASN A 13 -18.01 12.30 -8.71
N VAL A 14 -17.03 13.12 -9.12
CA VAL A 14 -15.60 12.80 -8.90
C VAL A 14 -15.26 12.83 -7.41
N LYS A 15 -15.83 13.76 -6.64
CA LYS A 15 -15.63 13.85 -5.18
C LYS A 15 -16.22 12.63 -4.47
N GLN A 16 -17.44 12.23 -4.79
CA GLN A 16 -18.07 11.03 -4.22
C GLN A 16 -17.27 9.77 -4.56
N LEU A 17 -16.77 9.66 -5.79
CA LEU A 17 -15.89 8.57 -6.20
C LEU A 17 -14.58 8.55 -5.40
N ALA A 18 -13.94 9.72 -5.21
CA ALA A 18 -12.73 9.86 -4.41
C ALA A 18 -12.98 9.48 -2.94
N GLU A 19 -14.13 9.87 -2.38
CA GLU A 19 -14.53 9.53 -1.01
C GLU A 19 -14.76 8.03 -0.82
N ALA A 20 -15.43 7.38 -1.78
CA ALA A 20 -15.63 5.93 -1.77
C ALA A 20 -14.30 5.16 -1.77
N VAL A 21 -13.35 5.55 -2.63
CA VAL A 21 -12.01 4.93 -2.66
C VAL A 21 -11.19 5.28 -1.41
N SER A 22 -11.35 6.48 -0.88
CA SER A 22 -10.70 6.92 0.36
C SER A 22 -11.15 6.09 1.56
N THR A 23 -12.42 5.71 1.62
CA THR A 23 -12.96 4.85 2.69
C THR A 23 -12.25 3.51 2.71
N GLN A 24 -12.10 2.86 1.56
CA GLN A 24 -11.38 1.58 1.45
C GLN A 24 -9.90 1.73 1.82
N THR A 25 -9.28 2.83 1.40
CA THR A 25 -7.88 3.15 1.73
C THR A 25 -7.69 3.35 3.23
N LYS A 26 -8.61 4.06 3.90
CA LYS A 26 -8.58 4.27 5.36
C LYS A 26 -8.72 2.95 6.11
N VAL A 27 -9.59 2.04 5.66
CA VAL A 27 -9.73 0.70 6.26
C VAL A 27 -8.42 -0.07 6.12
N ALA A 28 -7.84 -0.14 4.92
CA ALA A 28 -6.56 -0.82 4.70
C ALA A 28 -5.43 -0.25 5.56
N ASN A 29 -5.32 1.08 5.66
CA ASN A 29 -4.32 1.75 6.49
C ASN A 29 -4.51 1.43 7.99
N LYS A 30 -5.76 1.45 8.48
CA LYS A 30 -6.06 1.09 9.89
C LYS A 30 -5.69 -0.36 10.17
N THR A 31 -6.09 -1.29 9.31
CA THR A 31 -5.77 -2.70 9.51
C THR A 31 -4.27 -2.94 9.46
N TRP A 32 -3.56 -2.30 8.53
CA TRP A 32 -2.10 -2.35 8.48
C TRP A 32 -1.44 -1.82 9.75
N LEU A 33 -1.88 -0.67 10.26
CA LEU A 33 -1.36 -0.10 11.50
C LEU A 33 -1.57 -1.06 12.68
N THR A 34 -2.76 -1.66 12.79
CA THR A 34 -3.05 -2.66 13.81
C THR A 34 -2.14 -3.88 13.66
N THR A 35 -1.95 -4.40 12.45
CA THR A 35 -1.01 -5.49 12.16
C THR A 35 0.41 -5.12 12.62
N MET A 36 0.85 -3.90 12.35
CA MET A 36 2.17 -3.42 12.76
C MET A 36 2.33 -3.33 14.27
N ILE A 37 1.34 -2.81 14.99
CA ILE A 37 1.37 -2.75 16.46
C ILE A 37 1.52 -4.15 17.04
N VAL A 38 0.74 -5.12 16.54
CA VAL A 38 0.82 -6.52 16.99
C VAL A 38 2.15 -7.15 16.58
N ALA A 39 2.65 -6.88 15.38
CA ALA A 39 3.96 -7.35 14.91
C ALA A 39 5.10 -6.85 15.81
N LEU A 40 5.07 -5.59 16.23
CA LEU A 40 6.07 -5.02 17.14
C LEU A 40 6.05 -5.70 18.51
N LEU A 41 4.87 -6.06 19.03
CA LEU A 41 4.77 -6.81 20.29
C LEU A 41 5.47 -8.18 20.25
N ILE A 42 5.63 -8.76 19.06
CA ILE A 42 6.29 -10.07 18.87
C ILE A 42 7.78 -9.93 18.58
N LEU A 43 8.18 -8.87 17.88
CA LEU A 43 9.57 -8.67 17.49
C LEU A 43 10.45 -8.16 18.64
N PHE A 44 9.86 -7.47 19.62
CA PHE A 44 10.58 -6.82 20.71
C PHE A 44 10.37 -7.35 22.15
N PRO A 45 9.72 -8.49 22.44
CA PRO A 45 9.66 -8.97 23.82
C PRO A 45 11.07 -9.36 24.29
N PRO A 46 11.48 -8.96 25.50
CA PRO A 46 12.68 -9.47 26.13
C PRO A 46 12.43 -10.93 26.55
N ILE A 47 12.71 -11.86 25.64
CA ILE A 47 12.64 -13.29 25.96
C ILE A 47 13.89 -13.63 26.78
N ASN A 48 13.68 -14.28 27.92
CA ASN A 48 14.76 -14.89 28.68
C ASN A 48 15.29 -16.07 27.85
N LYS A 49 16.46 -15.88 27.21
CA LYS A 49 17.03 -16.84 26.26
C LYS A 49 17.29 -18.23 26.86
N ASP A 50 17.39 -18.29 28.18
CA ASP A 50 17.77 -19.50 28.91
C ASP A 50 16.59 -20.44 29.16
N ASN A 51 15.32 -19.98 29.01
CA ASN A 51 14.16 -20.85 29.16
C ASN A 51 12.96 -20.38 28.29
N PRO A 52 12.76 -20.92 27.08
CA PRO A 52 11.71 -20.47 26.16
C PRO A 52 10.27 -20.77 26.62
N GLN A 53 10.10 -21.55 27.69
CA GLN A 53 8.80 -21.78 28.35
C GLN A 53 8.50 -20.79 29.48
N ASP A 54 9.46 -19.93 29.84
CA ASP A 54 9.29 -18.93 30.88
C ASP A 54 8.34 -17.80 30.43
N ASN A 55 7.88 -16.99 31.38
CA ASN A 55 6.93 -15.93 31.10
C ASN A 55 7.51 -14.88 30.14
N VAL A 56 6.73 -14.49 29.14
CA VAL A 56 7.02 -13.37 28.24
C VAL A 56 6.65 -12.08 28.97
N THR A 57 7.62 -11.19 29.12
CA THR A 57 7.37 -9.80 29.54
C THR A 57 6.91 -8.99 28.34
N LEU A 58 5.74 -8.34 28.47
CA LEU A 58 5.24 -7.44 27.44
C LEU A 58 6.09 -6.16 27.38
N LEU A 59 5.98 -5.43 26.26
CA LEU A 59 6.58 -4.11 26.12
C LEU A 59 6.25 -3.22 27.33
N PHE A 60 7.24 -2.46 27.78
CA PHE A 60 7.16 -1.59 28.96
C PHE A 60 6.92 -2.31 30.30
N ASN A 61 7.19 -3.63 30.38
CA ASN A 61 7.02 -4.44 31.59
C ASN A 61 5.61 -4.34 32.20
N ILE A 62 4.58 -4.13 31.36
CA ILE A 62 3.20 -3.91 31.83
C ILE A 62 2.63 -5.19 32.46
N ALA A 63 2.98 -6.36 31.91
CA ALA A 63 2.58 -7.65 32.43
C ALA A 63 3.52 -8.77 31.97
N THR A 64 3.49 -9.88 32.70
CA THR A 64 4.11 -11.17 32.35
C THR A 64 3.03 -12.16 31.96
N VAL A 65 3.17 -12.79 30.80
CA VAL A 65 2.20 -13.80 30.29
C VAL A 65 2.94 -15.09 29.98
N ASN A 66 2.30 -16.22 30.24
CA ASN A 66 2.84 -17.52 29.90
C ASN A 66 3.09 -17.63 28.37
N ALA A 67 4.34 -17.91 27.97
CA ALA A 67 4.76 -18.02 26.57
C ALA A 67 3.91 -19.00 25.76
N THR A 68 3.54 -20.12 26.40
CA THR A 68 2.83 -21.25 25.79
C THR A 68 1.40 -20.91 25.37
N ILE A 69 0.82 -19.84 25.94
CA ILE A 69 -0.48 -19.30 25.54
C ILE A 69 -0.30 -18.07 24.65
N PHE A 70 0.68 -17.22 24.98
CA PHE A 70 0.90 -15.97 24.29
C PHE A 70 1.19 -16.14 22.80
N TYR A 71 2.16 -16.98 22.42
CA TYR A 71 2.57 -17.09 21.00
C TYR A 71 1.48 -17.67 20.09
N PRO A 72 0.76 -18.75 20.46
CA PRO A 72 -0.34 -19.23 19.63
C PRO A 72 -1.48 -18.22 19.47
N VAL A 73 -1.86 -17.51 20.53
CA VAL A 73 -2.91 -16.49 20.49
C VAL A 73 -2.49 -15.34 19.59
N VAL A 74 -1.28 -14.81 19.77
CA VAL A 74 -0.79 -13.70 18.98
C VAL A 74 -0.59 -14.10 17.51
N PHE A 75 -0.12 -15.32 17.24
CA PHE A 75 -0.04 -15.86 15.89
C PHE A 75 -1.42 -15.90 15.22
N ALA A 76 -2.44 -16.42 15.91
CA ALA A 76 -3.81 -16.45 15.38
C ALA A 76 -4.35 -15.04 15.10
N VAL A 77 -4.12 -14.09 16.01
CA VAL A 77 -4.50 -12.68 15.82
C VAL A 77 -3.79 -12.09 14.60
N LEU A 78 -2.48 -12.33 14.44
CA LEU A 78 -1.74 -11.89 13.26
C LEU A 78 -2.26 -12.52 11.97
N SER A 79 -2.58 -13.81 11.96
CA SER A 79 -3.14 -14.47 10.76
C SER A 79 -4.42 -13.78 10.31
N VAL A 80 -5.33 -13.51 11.25
CA VAL A 80 -6.59 -12.81 10.95
C VAL A 80 -6.33 -11.38 10.46
N LEU A 81 -5.43 -10.65 11.12
CA LEU A 81 -5.08 -9.28 10.73
C LEU A 81 -4.42 -9.21 9.34
N ILE A 82 -3.54 -10.15 9.02
CA ILE A 82 -2.91 -10.25 7.70
C ILE A 82 -3.95 -10.52 6.62
N VAL A 83 -4.87 -11.46 6.84
CA VAL A 83 -5.95 -11.75 5.88
C VAL A 83 -6.87 -10.53 5.70
N ALA A 84 -7.28 -9.90 6.81
CA ALA A 84 -8.11 -8.71 6.78
C ALA A 84 -7.42 -7.56 6.04
N PHE A 85 -6.12 -7.38 6.28
CA PHE A 85 -5.29 -6.39 5.61
C PHE A 85 -5.18 -6.69 4.11
N SER A 86 -4.85 -7.92 3.72
CA SER A 86 -4.75 -8.33 2.32
C SER A 86 -6.07 -8.14 1.57
N SER A 87 -7.20 -8.48 2.21
CA SER A 87 -8.53 -8.25 1.65
C SER A 87 -8.84 -6.76 1.47
N ALA A 88 -8.61 -5.94 2.50
CA ALA A 88 -8.84 -4.50 2.43
C ALA A 88 -7.93 -3.82 1.39
N HIS A 89 -6.67 -4.24 1.28
CA HIS A 89 -5.74 -3.76 0.27
C HIS A 89 -6.19 -4.11 -1.15
N ALA A 90 -6.61 -5.37 -1.38
CA ALA A 90 -7.14 -5.80 -2.67
C ALA A 90 -8.40 -5.00 -3.07
N GLN A 91 -9.30 -4.74 -2.12
CA GLN A 91 -10.49 -3.90 -2.35
C GLN A 91 -10.12 -2.46 -2.68
N ALA A 92 -9.16 -1.86 -1.96
CA ALA A 92 -8.67 -0.52 -2.25
C ALA A 92 -8.05 -0.42 -3.66
N VAL A 93 -7.19 -1.37 -4.04
CA VAL A 93 -6.59 -1.44 -5.39
C VAL A 93 -7.66 -1.60 -6.47
N ARG A 94 -8.65 -2.47 -6.25
CA ARG A 94 -9.76 -2.67 -7.19
C ARG A 94 -10.61 -1.42 -7.34
N ALA A 95 -10.97 -0.77 -6.24
CA ALA A 95 -11.75 0.46 -6.24
C ALA A 95 -11.02 1.58 -6.97
N GLN A 96 -9.71 1.73 -6.74
CA GLN A 96 -8.88 2.70 -7.46
C GLN A 96 -8.81 2.41 -8.97
N LYS A 97 -8.62 1.14 -9.38
CA LYS A 97 -8.63 0.76 -10.80
C LYS A 97 -9.97 1.06 -11.48
N LEU A 98 -11.08 0.77 -10.80
CA LEU A 98 -12.42 1.07 -11.30
C LEU A 98 -12.64 2.58 -11.41
N ALA A 99 -12.22 3.36 -10.41
CA ALA A 99 -12.33 4.81 -10.44
C ALA A 99 -11.56 5.42 -11.62
N HIS A 100 -10.30 5.03 -11.81
CA HIS A 100 -9.52 5.49 -12.96
C HIS A 100 -10.13 5.07 -14.31
N LYS A 101 -10.71 3.86 -14.41
CA LYS A 101 -11.39 3.42 -15.63
C LYS A 101 -12.63 4.27 -15.91
N SER A 102 -13.39 4.65 -14.89
CA SER A 102 -14.54 5.54 -15.04
C SER A 102 -14.11 6.95 -15.44
N LEU A 103 -13.07 7.50 -14.80
CA LEU A 103 -12.53 8.82 -15.12
C LEU A 103 -11.97 8.90 -16.55
N ASN A 104 -11.34 7.83 -17.05
CA ASN A 104 -10.85 7.80 -18.43
C ASN A 104 -11.98 7.84 -19.49
N LYS A 105 -13.23 7.54 -19.13
CA LYS A 105 -14.38 7.66 -20.04
C LYS A 105 -14.95 9.07 -20.09
N ILE A 106 -14.63 9.91 -19.10
CA ILE A 106 -15.09 11.29 -19.04
C ILE A 106 -14.17 12.12 -19.92
N ASN A 107 -14.58 12.31 -21.17
CA ASN A 107 -13.80 13.01 -22.20
C ASN A 107 -13.98 14.54 -22.14
N THR A 108 -14.09 15.10 -20.93
CA THR A 108 -14.27 16.54 -20.73
C THR A 108 -12.93 17.24 -20.68
N SER A 109 -12.82 18.34 -21.44
CA SER A 109 -11.78 19.35 -21.28
C SER A 109 -11.65 19.74 -19.80
N ALA A 110 -10.40 19.90 -19.35
CA ALA A 110 -10.00 20.13 -17.98
C ALA A 110 -10.98 21.02 -17.18
N LEU A 111 -11.53 20.48 -16.08
CA LEU A 111 -12.40 21.20 -15.17
C LEU A 111 -11.50 22.19 -14.41
N PHE A 112 -11.69 23.50 -14.62
CA PHE A 112 -10.80 24.56 -14.13
C PHE A 112 -9.34 24.46 -14.60
N GLY A 113 -9.08 23.90 -15.78
CA GLY A 113 -7.69 23.68 -16.23
C GLY A 113 -6.97 22.60 -15.42
N ILE A 114 -7.70 21.73 -14.72
CA ILE A 114 -7.18 20.52 -14.08
C ILE A 114 -7.87 19.31 -14.68
N HIS A 115 -7.11 18.30 -15.07
CA HIS A 115 -7.69 17.06 -15.57
C HIS A 115 -8.49 16.37 -14.44
N PRO A 116 -9.72 15.85 -14.68
CA PRO A 116 -10.54 15.22 -13.62
C PRO A 116 -9.84 14.11 -12.84
N LYS A 117 -8.89 13.43 -13.50
CA LYS A 117 -8.00 12.44 -12.89
C LYS A 117 -7.06 13.05 -11.83
N ASP A 118 -6.48 14.21 -12.12
CA ASP A 118 -5.58 14.89 -11.19
C ASP A 118 -6.39 15.43 -9.99
N TYR A 119 -7.60 15.95 -10.24
CA TYR A 119 -8.51 16.35 -9.17
C TYR A 119 -8.92 15.16 -8.28
N PHE A 120 -9.25 14.02 -8.88
CA PHE A 120 -9.51 12.77 -8.14
C PHE A 120 -8.30 12.36 -7.29
N ASP A 121 -7.10 12.37 -7.86
CA ASP A 121 -5.88 12.00 -7.16
C ASP A 121 -5.59 12.96 -5.99
N MET A 122 -5.91 14.25 -6.12
CA MET A 122 -5.77 15.24 -5.05
C MET A 122 -6.83 15.06 -3.95
N ALA A 123 -8.07 14.72 -4.32
CA ALA A 123 -9.18 14.55 -3.39
C ALA A 123 -9.11 13.22 -2.60
N GLN A 124 -8.45 12.20 -3.16
CA GLN A 124 -8.33 10.89 -2.52
C GLN A 124 -7.36 10.92 -1.32
N SER A 125 -7.76 10.32 -0.20
CA SER A 125 -6.89 10.13 0.97
C SER A 125 -5.64 9.34 0.62
N ALA A 126 -4.48 9.75 1.14
CA ALA A 126 -3.22 9.04 0.91
C ALA A 126 -3.26 7.61 1.47
N SER A 127 -2.91 6.62 0.65
CA SER A 127 -2.55 5.30 1.15
C SER A 127 -1.17 5.35 1.79
N VAL A 128 -0.91 4.50 2.78
CA VAL A 128 0.43 4.42 3.44
C VAL A 128 1.53 4.11 2.43
N ASN A 129 1.20 3.45 1.32
CA ASN A 129 2.12 3.12 0.22
C ASN A 129 2.09 4.15 -0.94
N ARG A 130 1.50 5.34 -0.73
CA ARG A 130 1.41 6.41 -1.74
C ARG A 130 2.66 7.30 -1.71
N VAL A 131 3.69 6.85 -2.41
CA VAL A 131 4.96 7.60 -2.56
C VAL A 131 4.98 8.57 -3.75
N ALA A 132 3.94 8.54 -4.60
CA ALA A 132 3.87 9.37 -5.80
C ALA A 132 3.85 10.89 -5.52
N PRO A 133 3.10 11.42 -4.53
CA PRO A 133 3.14 12.85 -4.21
C PRO A 133 4.52 13.34 -3.78
N LEU A 134 5.27 12.52 -3.04
CA LEU A 134 6.66 12.83 -2.65
C LEU A 134 7.57 12.93 -3.88
N ALA A 135 7.41 12.02 -4.85
CA ALA A 135 8.15 12.10 -6.11
C ALA A 135 7.70 13.28 -6.99
N GLN A 136 6.43 13.67 -6.92
CA GLN A 136 5.88 14.83 -7.62
C GLN A 136 6.39 16.15 -7.03
N LEU A 137 6.60 16.24 -5.72
CA LEU A 137 7.21 17.41 -5.08
C LEU A 137 8.60 17.73 -5.67
N VAL A 138 9.38 16.70 -6.01
CA VAL A 138 10.70 16.86 -6.65
C VAL A 138 10.59 17.48 -8.05
N ARG A 139 9.45 17.36 -8.74
CA ARG A 139 9.22 18.03 -10.04
C ARG A 139 8.92 19.53 -9.91
N GLY A 140 8.55 20.00 -8.73
CA GLY A 140 8.25 21.41 -8.47
C GLY A 140 7.20 21.99 -9.42
N LYS A 141 7.60 22.97 -10.24
CA LYS A 141 6.71 23.68 -11.19
C LYS A 141 6.10 22.77 -12.28
N PHE A 142 6.65 21.58 -12.50
CA PHE A 142 6.18 20.60 -13.50
C PHE A 142 5.34 19.46 -12.89
N GLN A 143 4.76 19.66 -11.70
CA GLN A 143 3.99 18.63 -11.01
C GLN A 143 2.68 18.24 -11.74
N PHE A 144 2.03 19.19 -12.43
CA PHE A 144 0.77 18.98 -13.14
C PHE A 144 0.98 18.86 -14.65
N ARG A 145 0.13 18.05 -15.30
CA ARG A 145 0.34 17.51 -16.65
C ARG A 145 0.27 18.53 -17.79
N ASP A 146 -0.23 19.73 -17.52
CA ASP A 146 -0.59 20.70 -18.57
C ASP A 146 0.59 21.40 -19.26
N ASN A 147 1.84 21.12 -18.88
CA ASN A 147 3.02 21.64 -19.58
C ASN A 147 4.13 20.59 -19.79
N SER A 148 3.75 19.36 -20.17
CA SER A 148 4.71 18.26 -20.36
C SER A 148 5.79 18.53 -21.42
N ASN A 149 5.55 19.44 -22.37
CA ASN A 149 6.50 19.75 -23.44
C ASN A 149 7.72 20.55 -22.94
N SER A 150 7.66 21.18 -21.77
CA SER A 150 8.73 22.01 -21.22
C SER A 150 9.55 21.33 -20.11
N CYS A 151 9.20 20.11 -19.71
CA CYS A 151 9.88 19.43 -18.60
C CYS A 151 11.22 18.82 -19.05
N PRO A 152 12.35 19.12 -18.39
CA PRO A 152 13.65 18.58 -18.78
C PRO A 152 13.73 17.06 -18.54
N LYS A 153 14.24 16.32 -19.53
CA LYS A 153 14.32 14.84 -19.52
C LYS A 153 15.06 14.29 -18.29
N TRP A 154 16.11 14.96 -17.84
CA TRP A 154 16.89 14.54 -16.68
C TRP A 154 16.06 14.59 -15.38
N LEU A 155 15.15 15.56 -15.25
CA LEU A 155 14.27 15.69 -14.09
C LEU A 155 13.20 14.59 -14.09
N ILE A 156 12.69 14.22 -15.27
CA ILE A 156 11.79 13.07 -15.43
C ILE A 156 12.49 11.78 -15.00
N LEU A 157 13.73 11.57 -15.43
CA LEU A 157 14.53 10.40 -15.04
C LEU A 157 14.79 10.39 -13.52
N LEU A 158 15.26 11.50 -12.95
CA LEU A 158 15.54 11.62 -11.52
C LEU A 158 14.30 11.34 -10.68
N THR A 159 13.16 11.93 -11.03
CA THR A 159 11.89 11.73 -10.31
C THR A 159 11.37 10.30 -10.44
N SER A 160 11.63 9.63 -11.57
CA SER A 160 11.27 8.22 -11.77
C SER A 160 12.14 7.28 -10.92
N ILE A 161 13.46 7.53 -10.87
CA ILE A 161 14.39 6.77 -10.02
C ILE A 161 14.04 6.96 -8.54
N TYR A 162 13.80 8.21 -8.13
CA TYR A 162 13.41 8.52 -6.75
C TYR A 162 12.07 7.86 -6.36
N TYR A 163 11.08 7.89 -7.26
CA TYR A 163 9.82 7.17 -7.06
C TYR A 163 10.04 5.67 -6.87
N LEU A 164 10.86 5.03 -7.72
CA LEU A 164 11.16 3.60 -7.62
C LEU A 164 11.85 3.27 -6.29
N PHE A 165 12.83 4.08 -5.88
CA PHE A 165 13.52 3.92 -4.61
C PHE A 165 12.56 4.01 -3.42
N LEU A 166 11.72 5.05 -3.36
CA LEU A 166 10.69 5.18 -2.33
C LEU A 166 9.73 3.99 -2.32
N LYS A 167 9.38 3.48 -3.50
CA LYS A 167 8.45 2.35 -3.64
C LYS A 167 9.06 1.04 -3.14
N ILE A 168 10.36 0.83 -3.37
CA ILE A 168 11.10 -0.32 -2.81
C ILE A 168 11.14 -0.24 -1.28
N ILE A 169 11.50 0.92 -0.73
CA ILE A 169 11.50 1.12 0.73
C ILE A 169 10.11 0.86 1.31
N ALA A 170 9.07 1.44 0.70
CA ALA A 170 7.70 1.24 1.12
C ALA A 170 7.32 -0.25 1.05
N ALA A 171 7.64 -0.96 -0.03
CA ALA A 171 7.37 -2.40 -0.15
C ALA A 171 8.11 -3.22 0.92
N VAL A 172 9.37 -2.90 1.20
CA VAL A 172 10.17 -3.55 2.26
C VAL A 172 9.50 -3.36 3.61
N VAL A 173 9.19 -2.12 4.00
CA VAL A 173 8.57 -1.83 5.31
C VAL A 173 7.17 -2.43 5.40
N PHE A 174 6.38 -2.31 4.34
CA PHE A 174 4.97 -2.66 4.33
C PHE A 174 4.73 -4.17 4.25
N LEU A 175 5.61 -4.92 3.58
CA LEU A 175 5.46 -6.36 3.36
C LEU A 175 6.42 -7.21 4.18
N LEU A 176 7.72 -6.87 4.23
CA LEU A 176 8.73 -7.74 4.86
C LEU A 176 8.62 -7.71 6.39
N LEU A 177 8.32 -6.56 7.00
CA LEU A 177 8.25 -6.47 8.45
C LEU A 177 7.07 -7.29 9.03
N PRO A 178 5.82 -7.18 8.53
CA PRO A 178 4.75 -8.09 8.95
C PRO A 178 5.04 -9.55 8.63
N ALA A 179 5.63 -9.85 7.47
CA ALA A 179 5.99 -11.22 7.10
C ALA A 179 7.02 -11.83 8.05
N PHE A 180 8.03 -11.05 8.44
CA PHE A 180 9.06 -11.47 9.37
C PHE A 180 8.50 -11.68 10.78
N ALA A 181 7.66 -10.76 11.27
CA ALA A 181 6.97 -10.92 12.54
C ALA A 181 6.06 -12.15 12.55
N TYR A 182 5.34 -12.38 11.45
CA TYR A 182 4.48 -13.55 11.27
C TYR A 182 5.27 -14.87 11.29
N TRP A 183 6.41 -14.90 10.59
CA TRP A 183 7.30 -16.05 10.59
C TRP A 183 7.87 -16.34 11.99
N LYS A 184 8.26 -15.29 12.73
CA LYS A 184 8.73 -15.43 14.12
C LYS A 184 7.64 -15.94 15.05
N ALA A 185 6.42 -15.43 14.91
CA ALA A 185 5.26 -15.89 15.67
C ALA A 185 4.94 -17.36 15.38
N TYR A 186 5.03 -17.78 14.11
CA TYR A 186 4.85 -19.17 13.71
C TYR A 186 5.89 -20.11 14.34
N GLN A 187 7.18 -19.76 14.28
CA GLN A 187 8.25 -20.54 14.90
C GLN A 187 8.01 -20.70 16.41
N ALA A 188 7.76 -19.58 17.10
CA ALA A 188 7.50 -19.61 18.53
C ALA A 188 6.23 -20.41 18.91
N ALA A 189 5.17 -20.33 18.10
CA ALA A 189 3.95 -21.10 18.33
C ALA A 189 4.17 -22.61 18.20
N ILE A 190 5.00 -23.06 17.24
CA ILE A 190 5.35 -24.49 17.11
C ILE A 190 6.19 -24.97 18.27
N ASP A 191 7.19 -24.18 18.69
CA ASP A 191 8.12 -24.57 19.75
C ASP A 191 7.43 -24.74 21.11
N THR A 192 6.30 -24.05 21.31
CA THR A 192 5.52 -24.12 22.56
C THR A 192 4.59 -25.35 22.71
N GLN A 193 4.44 -26.20 21.68
CA GLN A 193 3.77 -27.53 21.70
C GLN A 193 2.34 -27.68 22.31
N ASN A 194 1.67 -26.60 22.76
CA ASN A 194 0.36 -26.71 23.43
C ASN A 194 -0.86 -26.81 22.50
N VAL A 195 -0.70 -26.59 21.19
CA VAL A 195 -1.82 -26.48 20.24
C VAL A 195 -1.65 -27.51 19.12
N PRO A 196 -2.72 -28.16 18.64
CA PRO A 196 -2.62 -29.14 17.56
C PRO A 196 -1.97 -28.53 16.31
N ASN A 197 -0.83 -29.10 15.91
CA ASN A 197 0.04 -28.62 14.83
C ASN A 197 -0.71 -28.29 13.52
N TRP A 198 -1.76 -29.04 13.19
CA TRP A 198 -2.56 -28.83 11.98
C TRP A 198 -3.21 -27.45 11.92
N SER A 199 -3.72 -26.93 13.04
CA SER A 199 -4.37 -25.61 13.08
C SER A 199 -3.38 -24.48 12.83
N ILE A 200 -2.18 -24.58 13.40
CA ILE A 200 -1.09 -23.62 13.21
C ILE A 200 -0.62 -23.65 11.76
N ILE A 201 -0.43 -24.84 11.18
CA ILE A 201 -0.01 -25.00 9.77
C ILE A 201 -1.07 -24.40 8.82
N PHE A 202 -2.35 -24.67 9.06
CA PHE A 202 -3.43 -24.13 8.24
C PHE A 202 -3.45 -22.59 8.27
N LEU A 203 -3.36 -22.00 9.46
CA LEU A 203 -3.26 -20.54 9.62
C LEU A 203 -2.00 -19.99 8.94
N ALA A 204 -0.86 -20.66 9.07
CA ALA A 204 0.38 -20.29 8.41
C ALA A 204 0.20 -20.19 6.89
N ILE A 205 -0.35 -21.23 6.26
CA ILE A 205 -0.61 -21.27 4.82
C ILE A 205 -1.52 -20.12 4.38
N ILE A 206 -2.60 -19.88 5.12
CA ILE A 206 -3.55 -18.79 4.82
C ILE A 206 -2.88 -17.41 4.93
N GLY A 207 -2.12 -17.17 6.00
CA GLY A 207 -1.41 -15.91 6.21
C GLY A 207 -0.35 -15.66 5.13
N PHE A 208 0.49 -16.66 4.84
CA PHE A 208 1.53 -16.55 3.82
C PHE A 208 0.96 -16.36 2.42
N SER A 209 -0.07 -17.13 2.04
CA SER A 209 -0.74 -16.95 0.75
C SER A 209 -1.36 -15.56 0.62
N SER A 210 -1.96 -15.02 1.69
CA SER A 210 -2.50 -13.67 1.73
C SER A 210 -1.43 -12.59 1.52
N LEU A 211 -0.23 -12.76 2.09
CA LEU A 211 0.90 -11.85 1.86
C LEU A 211 1.44 -11.94 0.43
N ILE A 212 1.53 -13.16 -0.13
CA ILE A 212 1.97 -13.38 -1.52
C ILE A 212 1.03 -12.66 -2.49
N VAL A 213 -0.29 -12.78 -2.29
CA VAL A 213 -1.28 -12.09 -3.14
C VAL A 213 -1.09 -10.57 -3.11
N VAL A 214 -0.85 -9.99 -1.94
CA VAL A 214 -0.55 -8.55 -1.81
C VAL A 214 0.74 -8.20 -2.54
N ALA A 215 1.81 -8.97 -2.35
CA ALA A 215 3.10 -8.76 -3.01
C ALA A 215 2.97 -8.77 -4.54
N ILE A 216 2.27 -9.75 -5.10
CA ILE A 216 2.02 -9.86 -6.54
C ILE A 216 1.22 -8.64 -7.04
N SER A 217 0.17 -8.25 -6.32
CA SER A 217 -0.68 -7.13 -6.71
C SER A 217 0.09 -5.79 -6.77
N ASP A 218 0.97 -5.56 -5.80
CA ASP A 218 1.82 -4.37 -5.75
C ASP A 218 2.91 -4.43 -6.82
N PHE A 219 3.52 -5.59 -7.05
CA PHE A 219 4.57 -5.77 -8.05
C PHE A 219 4.05 -5.53 -9.48
N GLN A 220 2.86 -6.06 -9.80
CA GLN A 220 2.20 -5.79 -11.08
C GLN A 220 1.93 -4.30 -11.30
N TYR A 221 1.53 -3.58 -10.25
CA TYR A 221 1.30 -2.14 -10.34
C TYR A 221 2.60 -1.37 -10.64
N VAL A 222 3.71 -1.75 -9.99
CA VAL A 222 5.03 -1.15 -10.22
C VAL A 222 5.49 -1.39 -11.65
N ILE A 223 5.40 -2.64 -12.15
CA ILE A 223 5.79 -2.98 -13.53
C ILE A 223 4.98 -2.14 -14.53
N ASN A 224 3.65 -2.08 -14.38
CA ASN A 224 2.80 -1.35 -15.32
C ASN A 224 3.12 0.15 -15.32
N THR A 225 3.36 0.74 -14.16
CA THR A 225 3.73 2.15 -14.03
C THR A 225 5.08 2.43 -14.71
N PHE A 226 6.05 1.53 -14.52
CA PHE A 226 7.37 1.65 -15.12
C PHE A 226 7.34 1.47 -16.65
N GLY A 227 6.55 0.53 -17.15
CA GLY A 227 6.36 0.31 -18.58
C GLY A 227 5.78 1.54 -19.29
N VAL A 228 4.80 2.21 -18.68
CA VAL A 228 4.24 3.46 -19.22
C VAL A 228 5.29 4.58 -19.23
N LEU A 229 6.09 4.72 -18.17
CA LEU A 229 7.15 5.74 -18.11
C LEU A 229 8.23 5.49 -19.19
N LEU A 230 8.68 4.25 -19.36
CA LEU A 230 9.64 3.89 -20.41
C LEU A 230 9.08 4.15 -21.81
N GLY A 231 7.82 3.81 -22.07
CA GLY A 231 7.15 4.08 -23.33
C GLY A 231 7.12 5.58 -23.68
N THR A 232 6.83 6.44 -22.69
CA THR A 232 6.86 7.89 -22.90
C THR A 232 8.26 8.43 -23.19
N LEU A 233 9.31 7.84 -22.62
CA LEU A 233 10.69 8.23 -22.93
C LEU A 233 11.10 7.86 -24.35
N LYS A 234 10.69 6.66 -24.82
CA LYS A 234 10.99 6.18 -26.18
C LYS A 234 10.29 7.03 -27.27
N ASN A 235 9.00 7.29 -27.12
CA ASN A 235 8.25 8.08 -28.12
C ASN A 235 8.78 9.53 -28.22
N ASN A 236 9.27 10.09 -27.10
CA ASN A 236 9.88 11.43 -27.07
C ASN A 236 11.35 11.47 -27.57
N SER A 237 11.99 10.32 -27.79
CA SER A 237 13.25 10.27 -28.54
C SER A 237 13.03 10.24 -30.04
N GLU A 238 12.01 9.55 -30.53
CA GLU A 238 11.74 9.38 -31.96
C GLU A 238 11.22 10.67 -32.61
N SER A 239 10.39 11.47 -31.93
CA SER A 239 9.88 12.74 -32.49
C SER A 239 10.96 13.81 -32.73
N LYS A 240 12.15 13.70 -32.11
CA LYS A 240 13.27 14.62 -32.33
C LYS A 240 14.09 14.32 -33.59
N PHE A 241 13.89 13.15 -34.21
CA PHE A 241 14.59 12.78 -35.45
C PHE A 241 13.75 13.06 -36.70
N THR A 242 12.48 13.43 -36.53
CA THR A 242 11.54 13.69 -37.63
C THR A 242 11.17 15.17 -37.78
N SER A 243 11.78 16.06 -36.99
CA SER A 243 11.64 17.52 -37.05
C SER A 243 12.96 18.17 -37.39
#